data_AF-A0A6P1YR77-F1
#
_entry.id   AF-A0A6P1YR77-F1
#
_cell.length_a   1.000
_cell.length_b   1.000
_cell.length_c   1.000
_cell.angle_alpha   90.00
_cell.angle_beta   90.00
_cell.angle_gamma   90.00
#
_symmetry.space_group_name_H-M   'P 1'
#
loop_
_entity.id
_entity.type
_entity.pdbx_description
1 polymer ?
#
loop_
_entity_poly.entity_id
_entity_poly.type
_entity_poly.pdbx_seq_one_letter_code
_entity_poly.pdbx_strand_id
1 'polypeptide(L)'
;MTSDPLTVLPAADFKFLIAAILPLDPYHEGLEPLIDELARIAVLNDQLNAAFRRVAERSDFVAGGEITSAHLAEDATAIHAFFEYVYYASPAFLSSVGEWPLGGARG
;
A
#
# COMPACT_ATOMS: atom_id res chain seq x y z
N MET A 1 32.69 -15.46 0.47
CA MET A 1 31.54 -14.94 -0.29
C MET A 1 30.48 -14.60 0.74
N THR A 2 30.43 -13.34 1.13
CA THR A 2 29.50 -12.81 2.13
C THR A 2 28.24 -12.42 1.37
N SER A 3 27.17 -13.21 1.48
CA SER A 3 25.86 -12.83 0.95
C SER A 3 25.35 -11.66 1.79
N ASP A 4 25.21 -10.50 1.16
CA ASP A 4 24.59 -9.32 1.75
C ASP A 4 23.07 -9.57 1.83
N PRO A 5 22.43 -9.59 3.03
CA PRO A 5 21.03 -9.96 3.18
C PRO A 5 20.07 -8.79 2.89
N LEU A 6 20.56 -7.68 2.34
CA LEU A 6 19.70 -6.66 1.75
C LEU A 6 19.21 -7.16 0.38
N THR A 7 18.46 -8.27 0.37
CA THR A 7 17.65 -8.64 -0.79
C THR A 7 16.64 -7.52 -0.97
N VAL A 8 17.02 -6.55 -1.79
CA VAL A 8 16.13 -5.54 -2.32
C VAL A 8 15.02 -6.31 -3.00
N LEU A 9 13.84 -6.37 -2.38
CA LEU A 9 12.62 -6.76 -3.09
C LEU A 9 12.59 -5.92 -4.38
N PRO A 10 12.71 -6.51 -5.59
CA PRO A 10 12.57 -5.75 -6.82
C PRO A 10 11.28 -4.93 -6.77
N ALA A 11 11.23 -3.75 -7.38
CA ALA A 11 10.06 -2.88 -7.33
C ALA A 11 8.75 -3.57 -7.77
N ALA A 12 8.85 -4.60 -8.62
CA ALA A 12 7.74 -5.46 -9.01
C ALA A 12 7.10 -6.20 -7.81
N ASP A 13 7.89 -6.57 -6.79
CA ASP A 13 7.43 -7.29 -5.60
C ASP A 13 6.64 -6.40 -4.64
N PHE A 14 6.93 -5.10 -4.61
CA PHE A 14 6.21 -4.15 -3.76
C PHE A 14 4.75 -3.96 -4.21
N LYS A 15 4.51 -3.99 -5.52
CA LYS A 15 3.16 -3.95 -6.09
C LYS A 15 2.35 -5.17 -5.62
N PHE A 16 2.92 -6.37 -5.72
CA PHE A 16 2.27 -7.60 -5.28
C PHE A 16 2.03 -7.62 -3.77
N LEU A 17 2.99 -7.12 -3.00
CA LEU A 17 2.88 -7.00 -1.56
C LEU A 17 1.74 -6.06 -1.14
N ILE A 18 1.65 -4.87 -1.76
CA ILE A 18 0.54 -3.95 -1.52
C ILE A 18 -0.78 -4.58 -1.95
N ALA A 19 -0.84 -5.23 -3.12
CA ALA A 19 -2.06 -5.90 -3.58
C ALA A 19 -2.50 -7.04 -2.64
N ALA A 20 -1.57 -7.70 -1.96
CA ALA A 20 -1.87 -8.73 -0.97
C ALA A 20 -2.31 -8.16 0.39
N ILE A 21 -1.81 -6.98 0.77
CA ILE A 21 -2.16 -6.31 2.03
C ILE A 21 -3.46 -5.50 1.90
N LEU A 22 -3.68 -4.85 0.76
CA LEU A 22 -4.75 -3.89 0.55
C LEU A 22 -6.14 -4.45 0.91
N PRO A 23 -6.52 -5.70 0.57
CA PRO A 23 -7.81 -6.28 0.94
C PRO A 23 -8.09 -6.35 2.45
N LEU A 24 -7.06 -6.21 3.29
CA LEU A 24 -7.19 -6.17 4.75
C LEU A 24 -7.64 -4.80 5.27
N ASP A 25 -7.64 -3.76 4.42
CA ASP A 25 -7.98 -2.39 4.77
C ASP A 25 -9.43 -2.04 4.35
N PRO A 26 -10.18 -1.26 5.16
CA PRO A 26 -11.53 -0.84 4.80
C PRO A 26 -11.63 0.01 3.52
N TYR A 27 -10.55 0.68 3.10
CA TYR A 27 -10.54 1.55 1.92
C TYR A 27 -10.16 0.84 0.61
N HIS A 28 -10.02 -0.49 0.61
CA HIS A 28 -9.47 -1.25 -0.51
C HIS A 28 -10.18 -1.00 -1.84
N GLU A 29 -11.52 -0.97 -1.88
CA GLU A 29 -12.29 -0.80 -3.12
C GLU A 29 -11.95 0.52 -3.84
N GLY A 30 -11.75 1.61 -3.08
CA GLY A 30 -11.41 2.91 -3.64
C GLY A 30 -9.94 3.05 -4.04
N LEU A 31 -9.08 2.18 -3.50
CA LEU A 31 -7.63 2.22 -3.65
C LEU A 31 -7.10 1.21 -4.67
N GLU A 32 -7.85 0.16 -5.01
CA GLU A 32 -7.46 -0.86 -5.98
C GLU A 32 -7.01 -0.27 -7.34
N PRO A 33 -7.69 0.74 -7.91
CA PRO A 33 -7.24 1.39 -9.16
C PRO A 33 -5.90 2.14 -9.03
N LEU A 34 -5.46 2.41 -7.80
CA LEU A 34 -4.27 3.22 -7.47
C LEU A 34 -3.08 2.37 -7.01
N ILE A 35 -3.14 1.04 -7.10
CA ILE A 35 -2.08 0.12 -6.62
C ILE A 35 -0.68 0.50 -7.14
N ASP A 36 -0.56 0.90 -8.41
CA ASP A 36 0.73 1.31 -8.98
C ASP A 36 1.29 2.58 -8.32
N GLU A 37 0.43 3.54 -7.99
CA GLU A 37 0.84 4.77 -7.31
C GLU A 37 1.13 4.51 -5.83
N LEU A 38 0.34 3.67 -5.17
CA LEU A 38 0.59 3.21 -3.80
C LEU A 38 1.97 2.55 -3.69
N ALA A 39 2.32 1.66 -4.64
CA ALA A 39 3.64 1.03 -4.71
C ALA A 39 4.77 2.04 -4.91
N ARG A 40 4.56 3.02 -5.79
CA ARG A 40 5.52 4.09 -6.01
C ARG A 40 5.78 4.89 -4.73
N ILE A 41 4.71 5.32 -4.04
CA ILE A 41 4.83 6.10 -2.80
C ILE A 41 5.49 5.27 -1.69
N ALA A 42 5.08 4.01 -1.52
CA ALA A 42 5.63 3.13 -0.50
C ALA A 42 7.12 2.85 -0.70
N VAL A 43 7.58 2.71 -1.94
CA VAL A 43 9.01 2.55 -2.24
C VAL A 43 9.81 3.80 -1.91
N LEU A 44 9.26 4.99 -2.22
CA LEU A 44 9.94 6.28 -2.02
C LEU A 44 9.94 6.77 -0.56
N ASN A 45 9.04 6.27 0.27
CA ASN A 45 8.95 6.62 1.68
C ASN A 45 9.68 5.57 2.53
N ASP A 46 10.83 5.93 3.12
CA ASP A 46 11.68 4.99 3.87
C ASP A 46 10.94 4.27 5.01
N GLN A 47 10.03 4.96 5.70
CA GLN A 47 9.27 4.37 6.80
C GLN A 47 8.27 3.33 6.30
N LEU A 48 7.52 3.65 5.25
CA LEU A 48 6.59 2.71 4.62
C LEU A 48 7.33 1.54 4.00
N ASN A 49 8.44 1.82 3.30
CA ASN A 49 9.29 0.81 2.69
C ASN A 49 9.74 -0.21 3.75
N ALA A 50 10.26 0.27 4.88
CA ALA A 50 10.67 -0.60 5.97
C ALA A 50 9.50 -1.38 6.60
N ALA A 51 8.33 -0.75 6.77
CA ALA A 51 7.14 -1.40 7.31
C ALA A 51 6.65 -2.54 6.39
N PHE A 52 6.49 -2.28 5.10
CA PHE A 52 6.10 -3.29 4.12
C PHE A 52 7.10 -4.45 4.07
N ARG A 53 8.41 -4.17 4.10
CA ARG A 53 9.43 -5.24 4.15
C ARG A 53 9.30 -6.12 5.39
N ARG A 54 9.10 -5.53 6.58
CA ARG A 54 8.86 -6.31 7.80
C ARG A 54 7.61 -7.19 7.71
N VAL A 55 6.54 -6.69 7.09
CA VAL A 55 5.33 -7.51 6.83
C VAL A 55 5.64 -8.68 5.90
N ALA A 56 6.38 -8.43 4.81
CA ALA A 56 6.79 -9.48 3.87
C ALA A 56 7.67 -10.56 4.55
N GLU A 57 8.58 -10.14 5.42
CA GLU A 57 9.42 -11.04 6.22
C GLU A 57 8.59 -11.85 7.22
N ARG A 58 7.69 -11.21 7.99
CA ARG A 58 6.85 -11.89 8.99
C ARG A 58 5.87 -12.90 8.37
N SER A 59 5.51 -12.73 7.11
CA SER A 59 4.57 -13.60 6.39
C SER A 59 5.25 -14.62 5.47
N ASP A 60 6.58 -14.65 5.39
CA ASP A 60 7.33 -15.43 4.40
C ASP A 60 6.82 -15.19 2.96
N PHE A 61 6.42 -13.96 2.64
CA PHE A 61 5.72 -13.63 1.39
C PHE A 61 6.51 -14.01 0.13
N VAL A 62 7.83 -13.79 0.15
CA VAL A 62 8.73 -14.15 -0.98
C VAL A 62 8.75 -15.66 -1.22
N ALA A 63 8.53 -16.46 -0.18
CA ALA A 63 8.45 -17.92 -0.28
C ALA A 63 7.02 -18.42 -0.61
N GLY A 64 6.07 -17.52 -0.89
CA GLY A 64 4.69 -17.83 -1.22
C GLY A 64 3.76 -17.91 0.00
N GLY A 65 4.17 -17.39 1.15
CA GLY A 65 3.30 -17.30 2.32
C GLY A 65 2.15 -16.31 2.14
N GLU A 66 1.03 -16.59 2.80
CA GLU A 66 -0.17 -15.74 2.77
C GLU A 66 -0.09 -14.61 3.81
N ILE A 67 -0.57 -13.42 3.43
CA ILE A 67 -0.64 -12.27 4.34
C ILE A 67 -1.97 -12.27 5.07
N THR A 68 -1.90 -12.09 6.38
CA THR A 68 -3.07 -11.95 7.26
C THR A 68 -2.90 -10.69 8.10
N SER A 69 -3.99 -10.23 8.74
CA SER A 69 -3.96 -9.07 9.62
C SER A 69 -2.97 -9.21 10.78
N ALA A 70 -2.69 -10.44 11.24
CA ALA A 70 -1.70 -10.70 12.28
C ALA A 70 -0.28 -10.33 11.85
N HIS A 71 0.07 -10.47 10.57
CA HIS A 71 1.40 -10.14 10.03
C HIS A 71 1.64 -8.63 9.95
N LEU A 72 0.58 -7.80 9.99
CA LEU A 72 0.72 -6.35 10.06
C LEU A 72 1.34 -5.89 11.38
N ALA A 73 1.00 -6.57 12.49
CA ALA A 73 1.58 -6.38 13.81
C ALA A 73 1.76 -4.88 14.19
N GLU A 74 2.96 -4.47 14.62
CA GLU A 74 3.27 -3.09 15.00
C GLU A 74 3.19 -2.07 13.84
N ASP A 75 3.21 -2.55 12.59
CA ASP A 75 3.17 -1.70 11.39
C ASP A 75 1.74 -1.40 10.93
N ALA A 76 0.73 -2.06 11.52
CA ALA A 76 -0.67 -1.95 11.11
C ALA A 76 -1.17 -0.50 11.07
N THR A 77 -0.88 0.30 12.10
CA THR A 77 -1.33 1.70 12.17
C THR A 77 -0.68 2.56 11.09
N ALA A 78 0.61 2.37 10.80
CA ALA A 78 1.31 3.15 9.80
C ALA A 78 0.81 2.82 8.37
N ILE A 79 0.57 1.53 8.09
CA ILE A 79 0.04 1.07 6.81
C ILE A 79 -1.40 1.56 6.62
N HIS A 80 -2.24 1.43 7.66
CA HIS A 80 -3.62 1.92 7.61
C HIS A 80 -3.68 3.44 7.40
N ALA A 81 -2.92 4.23 8.16
CA ALA A 81 -2.89 5.69 8.01
C ALA A 81 -2.42 6.12 6.61
N PHE A 82 -1.50 5.36 6.01
CA PHE A 82 -1.09 5.59 4.63
C PHE A 82 -2.23 5.36 3.64
N PHE A 83 -2.92 4.22 3.73
CA PHE A 83 -4.07 3.93 2.87
C PHE A 83 -5.19 4.94 3.06
N GLU A 84 -5.52 5.29 4.30
CA GLU A 84 -6.50 6.31 4.65
C GLU A 84 -6.15 7.66 4.00
N TYR A 85 -4.91 8.12 4.14
CA TYR A 85 -4.47 9.39 3.56
C TYR A 85 -4.60 9.41 2.04
N VAL A 86 -4.18 8.33 1.37
CA VAL A 86 -4.31 8.22 -0.09
C VAL A 86 -5.78 8.12 -0.51
N TYR A 87 -6.61 7.41 0.25
CA TYR A 87 -8.03 7.30 -0.02
C TYR A 87 -8.72 8.67 -0.01
N TYR A 88 -8.46 9.49 1.00
CA TYR A 88 -9.05 10.84 1.06
C TYR A 88 -8.50 11.82 0.01
N ALA A 89 -7.36 11.49 -0.61
CA ALA A 89 -6.84 12.20 -1.79
C ALA A 89 -7.26 11.57 -3.12
N SER A 90 -7.95 10.43 -3.10
CA SER A 90 -8.26 9.65 -4.30
C SER A 90 -9.39 10.27 -5.13
N PRO A 91 -9.42 10.05 -6.46
CA PRO A 91 -10.55 10.44 -7.29
C PRO A 91 -11.89 9.84 -6.83
N ALA A 92 -11.86 8.63 -6.25
CA ALA A 92 -13.06 7.95 -5.75
C ALA A 92 -13.70 8.75 -4.60
N PHE A 93 -12.89 9.16 -3.61
CA PHE A 93 -13.37 10.00 -2.52
C PHE A 93 -13.76 11.40 -3.00
N LEU A 94 -12.90 12.06 -3.80
CA LEU A 94 -13.18 13.40 -4.30
C LEU A 94 -14.47 13.47 -5.13
N SER A 95 -14.79 12.40 -5.88
CA SER A 95 -16.08 12.31 -6.60
C SER A 95 -17.26 12.15 -5.64
N SER A 96 -17.11 11.42 -4.54
CA SER A 96 -18.20 11.18 -3.58
C SER A 96 -18.59 12.45 -2.80
N VAL A 97 -17.64 13.36 -2.59
CA VAL A 97 -17.88 14.66 -1.95
C VAL A 97 -18.16 15.80 -2.94
N GLY A 98 -18.25 15.51 -4.24
CA GLY A 98 -18.58 16.51 -5.28
C GLY A 98 -17.42 17.44 -5.68
N GLU A 99 -16.18 17.07 -5.36
CA GLU A 99 -14.96 17.82 -5.68
C GLU A 99 -14.28 17.33 -6.99
N TRP A 100 -14.83 16.31 -7.66
CA TRP A 100 -14.29 15.77 -8.93
C TRP A 100 -15.37 15.50 -10.01
N PRO A 101 -15.10 15.78 -11.30
CA PRO A 101 -13.90 16.45 -11.82
C PRO A 101 -13.95 17.96 -11.61
N LEU A 102 -12.78 18.55 -11.34
CA LEU A 102 -12.56 20.01 -11.30
C LEU A 102 -12.88 20.62 -12.68
N GLY A 103 -14.15 20.89 -12.97
CA GLY A 103 -14.58 21.42 -14.26
C GLY A 103 -16.04 21.18 -14.67
N GLY A 104 -16.82 20.40 -13.91
CA GLY A 104 -18.27 20.38 -14.09
C GLY A 104 -18.85 21.75 -13.70
N ALA A 105 -19.38 22.49 -14.68
CA ALA A 105 -19.86 23.85 -14.52
C ALA A 105 -20.68 24.02 -13.23
N ARG A 106 -20.18 24.85 -12.30
CA ARG A 106 -21.06 25.53 -11.34
C ARG A 106 -21.89 26.51 -12.15
N GLY A 107 -23.04 26.04 -12.63
CA GLY A 107 -24.04 26.79 -13.40
C GLY A 107 -25.42 26.36 -12.98
#